data_AF-A0A7W1I1B1-F1
#
_entry.id   AF-A0A7W1I1B1-F1
#
_cell.length_a   1.000
_cell.length_b   1.000
_cell.length_c   1.000
_cell.angle_alpha   90.00
_cell.angle_beta   90.00
_cell.angle_gamma   90.00
#
_symmetry.space_group_name_H-M   'P 1'
#
loop_
_entity.id
_entity.type
_entity.pdbx_description
1 polymer ?
#
loop_
_entity_poly.entity_id
_entity_poly.type
_entity_poly.pdbx_seq_one_letter_code
_entity_poly.pdbx_strand_id
1 'polypeptide(L)'
;RTVHAWAYRVRGEGHDAPAFLGVATYGGHRPDVGAIFGDRFAGAGFDLVTSGLGPGTYDVAVFAWSTAVNDFVHAKVVRVTVR
;
A
#
# COMPACT_ATOMS: atom_id res chain seq x y z
N ARG A 1 6.25 -4.45 11.76
CA ARG A 1 5.04 -4.53 10.90
C ARG A 1 5.34 -3.68 9.69
N THR A 2 5.26 -4.22 8.47
CA THR A 2 5.67 -3.52 7.25
C THR A 2 4.62 -3.68 6.17
N VAL A 3 4.47 -2.65 5.34
CA VAL A 3 3.62 -2.65 4.15
C VAL A 3 4.47 -2.17 2.99
N HIS A 4 4.57 -2.96 1.93
CA HIS A 4 5.31 -2.63 0.72
C HIS A 4 4.32 -2.27 -0.39
N ALA A 5 4.64 -1.24 -1.17
CA ALA A 5 3.83 -0.83 -2.30
C ALA A 5 4.63 -0.82 -3.61
N TRP A 6 3.99 -1.28 -4.67
CA TRP A 6 4.53 -1.33 -6.02
C TRP A 6 3.53 -0.74 -7.00
N ALA A 7 4.03 -0.06 -8.04
CA ALA A 7 3.21 0.44 -9.14
C ALA A 7 3.53 -0.32 -10.42
N TYR A 8 2.48 -0.86 -11.04
CA TYR A 8 2.54 -1.54 -12.33
C TYR A 8 1.86 -0.64 -13.36
N ARG A 9 2.62 -0.08 -14.31
CA ARG A 9 2.03 0.77 -15.34
C ARG A 9 1.26 -0.07 -16.33
N VAL A 10 0.01 0.30 -16.61
CA VAL A 10 -0.86 -0.43 -17.55
C VAL A 10 -0.46 -0.19 -18.99
N ARG A 11 -0.33 -1.26 -19.79
CA ARG A 11 0.01 -1.26 -21.22
C ARG A 11 -0.80 -2.31 -21.98
N GLY A 12 -1.79 -1.87 -22.76
CA GLY A 12 -2.68 -2.81 -23.46
C GLY A 12 -3.32 -3.78 -22.46
N GLU A 13 -3.11 -5.07 -22.68
CA GLU A 13 -3.61 -6.14 -21.79
C GLU A 13 -2.66 -6.48 -20.62
N GLY A 14 -1.47 -5.87 -20.55
CA GLY A 14 -0.43 -6.19 -19.58
C GLY A 14 0.12 -4.98 -18.81
N HIS A 15 1.27 -5.17 -18.17
CA HIS A 15 1.96 -4.15 -17.38
C HIS A 15 3.43 -3.97 -17.83
N ASP A 16 3.96 -2.75 -17.71
CA ASP A 16 5.41 -2.50 -17.74
C ASP A 16 6.09 -3.13 -16.50
N ALA A 17 7.43 -3.12 -16.49
CA ALA A 17 8.20 -3.46 -15.29
C ALA A 17 7.75 -2.61 -14.09
N PRO A 18 7.57 -3.22 -12.90
CA PRO A 18 7.03 -2.51 -11.76
C PRO A 18 8.05 -1.56 -11.14
N ALA A 19 7.55 -0.42 -10.67
CA ALA A 19 8.31 0.52 -9.87
C ALA A 19 8.02 0.29 -8.38
N PHE A 20 9.08 0.17 -7.57
CA PHE A 20 8.91 0.11 -6.12
C PHE A 20 8.57 1.50 -5.59
N LEU A 21 7.43 1.63 -4.91
CA LEU A 21 6.97 2.90 -4.35
C LEU A 21 7.56 3.16 -2.96
N GLY A 22 7.90 2.10 -2.24
CA GLY A 22 8.50 2.17 -0.92
C GLY A 22 7.79 1.32 0.14
N VAL A 23 8.23 1.54 1.38
CA VAL A 23 7.69 0.93 2.58
C VAL A 23 6.85 1.96 3.31
N ALA A 24 5.58 1.65 3.60
CA ALA A 24 4.70 2.57 4.33
C ALA A 24 5.16 2.73 5.78
N THR A 25 5.06 3.95 6.28
CA THR A 25 5.34 4.27 7.68
C THR A 25 4.15 3.83 8.54
N TYR A 26 4.43 3.05 9.58
CA TYR A 26 3.44 2.61 10.56
C TYR A 26 3.28 3.63 11.69
N GLY A 27 2.08 3.73 12.25
CA GLY A 27 1.79 4.60 13.39
C GLY A 27 0.80 5.71 13.09
N GLY A 28 0.21 5.74 11.89
CA GLY A 28 -0.79 6.74 11.50
C GLY A 28 -2.01 6.72 12.43
N HIS A 29 -2.52 7.90 12.74
CA HIS A 29 -3.63 8.06 13.68
C HIS A 29 -4.97 7.66 13.04
N ARG A 30 -5.59 6.60 13.58
CA ARG A 30 -6.85 5.99 13.17
C ARG A 30 -7.77 5.81 14.39
N PRO A 31 -8.35 6.91 14.91
CA PRO A 31 -9.21 6.86 16.10
C PRO A 31 -10.50 6.08 15.84
N ASP A 32 -10.94 6.00 14.59
CA ASP A 32 -12.06 5.16 14.14
C ASP A 32 -11.78 3.66 14.37
N VAL A 33 -10.54 3.21 14.14
CA VAL A 33 -10.11 1.84 14.44
C VAL A 33 -9.96 1.64 15.96
N GLY A 34 -9.41 2.64 16.66
CA GLY A 34 -9.32 2.64 18.12
C GLY A 34 -10.69 2.52 18.80
N ALA A 35 -11.71 3.22 18.30
CA ALA A 35 -13.07 3.17 18.84
C ALA A 35 -13.72 1.77 18.73
N ILE A 36 -13.38 0.99 17.69
CA ILE A 36 -13.96 -0.35 17.47
C ILE A 36 -13.18 -1.44 18.20
N PHE A 37 -11.85 -1.36 18.22
CA PHE A 37 -10.98 -2.44 18.69
C PHE A 37 -10.21 -2.12 19.99
N GLY A 38 -10.30 -0.88 20.49
CA GLY A 38 -9.64 -0.35 21.68
C GLY A 38 -8.50 0.64 21.38
N ASP A 39 -8.29 1.62 22.25
CA ASP A 39 -7.38 2.76 22.05
C ASP A 39 -5.94 2.40 21.67
N ARG A 40 -5.45 1.24 22.11
CA ARG A 40 -4.14 0.71 21.70
C ARG A 40 -3.99 0.54 20.18
N PHE A 41 -5.10 0.50 19.44
CA PHE A 41 -5.14 0.41 17.98
C PHE A 41 -5.37 1.75 17.28
N ALA A 42 -5.47 2.86 18.02
CA ALA A 42 -5.58 4.19 17.42
C ALA A 42 -4.34 4.58 16.60
N GLY A 43 -3.19 3.94 16.82
CA GLY A 43 -1.97 4.13 16.02
C GLY A 43 -1.78 3.07 14.92
N ALA A 44 -2.84 2.39 14.47
CA ALA A 44 -2.73 1.28 13.51
C ALA A 44 -2.65 1.73 12.03
N GLY A 45 -2.57 3.02 11.74
CA GLY A 45 -2.49 3.55 10.38
C GLY A 45 -1.15 3.29 9.70
N PHE A 46 -1.20 3.23 8.37
CA PHE A 46 -0.04 3.15 7.50
C PHE A 46 -0.16 4.22 6.41
N ASP A 47 0.91 4.98 6.20
CA ASP A 47 0.96 6.05 5.21
C ASP A 47 2.23 5.95 4.37
N LEU A 48 2.10 6.19 3.06
CA LEU A 48 3.22 6.26 2.13
C LEU A 48 3.02 7.43 1.18
N VAL A 49 3.99 8.34 1.16
CA VAL A 49 4.07 9.42 0.18
C VAL A 49 5.17 9.05 -0.81
N THR A 50 4.83 9.02 -2.09
CA THR A 50 5.76 8.66 -3.17
C THR A 50 5.64 9.66 -4.31
N SER A 51 6.74 9.81 -5.07
CA SER A 51 6.86 10.77 -6.18
C SER A 51 7.66 10.13 -7.32
N GLY A 52 7.59 10.72 -8.51
CA GLY A 52 8.39 10.28 -9.66
C GLY A 52 7.71 9.25 -10.56
N LEU A 53 6.42 8.95 -10.33
CA LEU A 53 5.60 8.29 -11.35
C LEU A 53 5.26 9.30 -12.44
N GLY A 54 5.61 8.99 -13.69
CA GLY A 54 5.17 9.76 -14.84
C GLY A 54 3.65 9.64 -15.08
N PRO A 55 3.05 10.51 -15.90
CA PRO A 55 1.63 10.43 -16.22
C PRO A 55 1.23 9.08 -16.81
N GLY A 56 0.09 8.53 -16.40
CA GLY A 56 -0.41 7.25 -16.88
C GLY A 56 -1.31 6.53 -15.88
N THR A 57 -1.83 5.38 -16.30
CA THR A 57 -2.64 4.50 -15.45
C THR A 57 -1.77 3.41 -14.86
N TYR A 58 -1.92 3.19 -13.56
CA TYR A 58 -1.16 2.22 -12.79
C TYR A 58 -2.09 1.35 -11.96
N ASP A 59 -1.77 0.07 -11.88
CA ASP A 59 -2.27 -0.80 -10.82
C ASP A 59 -1.27 -0.75 -9.67
N VAL A 60 -1.70 -0.19 -8.54
CA VAL A 60 -0.91 -0.09 -7.31
C VAL A 60 -1.22 -1.31 -6.46
N ALA A 61 -0.21 -2.16 -6.28
CA ALA A 61 -0.29 -3.37 -5.46
C ALA A 61 0.34 -3.12 -4.08
N VAL A 62 -0.43 -3.40 -3.03
CA VAL A 62 -0.05 -3.19 -1.63
C VAL A 62 0.02 -4.53 -0.91
N PHE A 63 1.19 -4.86 -0.38
CA PHE A 63 1.50 -6.12 0.32
C PHE A 63 1.72 -5.84 1.80
N ALA A 64 0.94 -6.49 2.67
CA ALA A 64 1.11 -6.38 4.11
C ALA A 64 1.85 -7.59 4.67
N TRP A 65 2.84 -7.36 5.54
CA TRP A 65 3.47 -8.44 6.29
C TRP A 65 2.54 -8.97 7.38
N SER A 66 2.34 -10.28 7.42
CA SER A 66 1.55 -10.96 8.44
C SER A 66 2.45 -11.83 9.30
N THR A 67 2.43 -11.58 10.61
CA THR A 67 3.12 -12.43 11.58
C THR A 67 2.43 -13.78 11.79
N ALA A 68 1.15 -13.91 11.40
CA ALA A 68 0.41 -15.17 11.54
C ALA A 68 0.88 -16.23 10.53
N VAL A 69 1.27 -15.80 9.33
CA VAL A 69 1.80 -16.68 8.28
C VAL A 69 3.30 -16.49 8.04
N ASN A 70 3.93 -15.56 8.76
CA ASN A 70 5.35 -15.20 8.63
C ASN A 70 5.78 -14.85 7.19
N ASP A 71 4.89 -14.16 6.47
CA ASP A 71 5.12 -13.75 5.07
C ASP A 71 4.22 -12.54 4.71
N PHE A 72 4.42 -12.00 3.51
CA PHE A 72 3.49 -11.07 2.88
C PHE A 72 2.19 -11.78 2.45
N VAL A 73 1.06 -11.17 2.77
CA VAL A 73 -0.24 -11.62 2.25
C VAL A 73 -0.45 -11.16 0.81
N HIS A 74 -1.42 -11.78 0.13
CA HIS A 74 -1.83 -11.37 -1.22
C HIS A 74 -2.10 -9.87 -1.30
N ALA A 75 -1.65 -9.27 -2.40
CA ALA A 75 -1.81 -7.84 -2.61
C ALA A 75 -3.27 -7.41 -2.61
N LYS A 76 -3.54 -6.24 -2.04
CA LYS A 76 -4.68 -5.43 -2.45
C LYS A 76 -4.25 -4.53 -3.58
N VAL A 77 -5.02 -4.51 -4.66
CA VAL A 77 -4.72 -3.74 -5.86
C VAL A 77 -5.75 -2.64 -6.03
N VAL A 78 -5.27 -1.43 -6.32
CA VAL A 78 -6.11 -0.28 -6.68
C VAL A 78 -5.59 0.34 -7.97
N ARG A 79 -6.50 0.67 -8.89
CA ARG A 79 -6.15 1.37 -10.12
C ARG A 79 -6.14 2.87 -9.88
N VAL A 80 -5.05 3.53 -10.27
CA VAL A 80 -4.82 4.96 -10.09
C VAL A 80 -4.37 5.58 -11.41
N THR A 81 -4.87 6.77 -11.73
CA THR A 81 -4.39 7.57 -12.86
C THR A 81 -3.57 8.75 -12.34
N VAL A 82 -2.33 8.84 -12.79
CA VAL A 82 -1.43 9.99 -12.57
C VAL A 82 -1.56 10.92 -13.77
N ARG A 83 -1.80 12.21 -13.50
CA ARG A 83 -2.04 13.25 -14.51
C ARG A 83 -0.94 14.30 -14.48
#